data_AF-A0A673U7V0-F1
#
_entry.id   AF-A0A673U7V0-F1
#
_cell.length_a   1.000
_cell.length_b   1.000
_cell.length_c   1.000
_cell.angle_alpha   90.00
_cell.angle_beta   90.00
_cell.angle_gamma   90.00
#
_symmetry.space_group_name_H-M   'P 1'
#
loop_
_entity.id
_entity.type
_entity.pdbx_description
1 polymer ?
#
loop_
_entity_poly.entity_id
_entity_poly.type
_entity_poly.pdbx_seq_one_letter_code
_entity_poly.pdbx_strand_id
1 'polypeptide(L)'
;MHALVTNHYMKGAFYPRGGGGELAFHTIPVIQRAGGAVLTGAAVQSVILDSAGKACGVTVKKGQELVNIYCPIVISNAGLFNTYKHLLPENARYLPGWRTMSRCPQKRLRRTSLSSSLLPHQPRIPLGRTGSQVESAVGGSPLTHRFYLGSPRGACYGATRDLERLHPHVIASLRAQSPIPNLYLTGQDVFICGLVGTLQAALLCSSTILRRNLYLDLKKLSSRIQAQKN
;
A
#
# COMPACT_ATOMS: atom_id res chain seq x y z
N MET A 1 -10.62 15.99 -7.54
CA MET A 1 -9.69 14.86 -7.84
C MET A 1 -9.24 14.86 -9.29
N HIS A 2 -10.15 14.85 -10.28
CA HIS A 2 -9.78 14.86 -11.71
C HIS A 2 -8.83 16.01 -12.08
N ALA A 3 -9.13 17.24 -11.66
CA ALA A 3 -8.27 18.41 -11.90
C ALA A 3 -6.83 18.29 -11.33
N LEU A 4 -6.64 17.62 -10.19
CA LEU A 4 -5.30 17.41 -9.60
C LEU A 4 -4.46 16.44 -10.44
N VAL A 5 -5.10 15.39 -10.96
CA VAL A 5 -4.46 14.38 -11.83
C VAL A 5 -4.18 14.98 -13.21
N THR A 6 -5.16 15.65 -13.82
CA THR A 6 -4.99 16.31 -15.13
C THR A 6 -3.90 17.37 -15.08
N ASN A 7 -3.87 18.23 -14.05
CA ASN A 7 -2.83 19.25 -13.91
C ASN A 7 -1.41 18.67 -13.78
N HIS A 8 -1.27 17.47 -13.19
CA HIS A 8 0.02 16.77 -13.17
C HIS A 8 0.43 16.29 -14.58
N TYR A 9 -0.48 15.68 -15.33
CA TYR A 9 -0.22 15.24 -16.71
C TYR A 9 0.09 16.40 -17.67
N MET A 10 -0.57 17.55 -17.48
CA MET A 10 -0.34 18.74 -18.31
C MET A 10 1.10 19.29 -18.20
N LYS A 11 1.83 18.96 -17.13
CA LYS A 11 3.24 19.32 -16.94
C LYS A 11 4.22 18.23 -17.42
N GLY A 12 3.70 17.17 -18.06
CA GLY A 12 4.47 16.05 -18.58
C GLY A 12 4.46 14.83 -17.66
N ALA A 13 4.72 13.66 -18.25
CA ALA A 13 4.98 12.43 -17.51
C ALA A 13 6.46 12.40 -17.07
N PHE A 14 6.70 12.09 -15.80
CA PHE A 14 8.05 11.95 -15.26
C PHE A 14 8.30 10.49 -14.89
N TYR A 15 9.50 10.00 -15.20
CA TYR A 15 9.94 8.66 -14.84
C TYR A 15 11.28 8.73 -14.11
N PRO A 16 11.45 8.08 -12.95
CA PRO A 16 12.72 8.10 -12.24
C PRO A 16 13.82 7.47 -13.09
N ARG A 17 14.96 8.14 -13.21
CA ARG A 17 16.16 7.55 -13.80
C ARG A 17 16.56 6.33 -12.94
N GLY A 18 16.68 5.15 -13.55
CA GLY A 18 16.90 3.88 -12.84
C GLY A 18 15.62 3.08 -12.54
N GLY A 19 14.44 3.65 -12.79
CA GLY A 19 13.17 2.94 -12.65
C GLY A 19 12.45 3.19 -11.32
N GLY A 20 11.25 2.62 -11.18
CA GLY A 20 10.38 2.87 -10.02
C GLY A 20 10.96 2.43 -8.67
N GLY A 21 11.87 1.45 -8.66
CA GLY A 21 12.53 0.94 -7.45
C GLY A 21 13.39 2.00 -6.74
N GLU A 22 13.90 2.98 -7.50
CA GLU A 22 14.76 4.05 -6.97
C GLU A 22 14.05 4.90 -5.90
N LEU A 23 12.72 5.04 -5.99
CA LEU A 23 11.94 5.73 -4.96
C LEU A 23 12.06 5.03 -3.60
N ALA A 24 12.04 3.71 -3.57
CA ALA A 24 12.19 2.94 -2.34
C ALA A 24 13.64 3.00 -1.84
N PHE A 25 14.61 2.76 -2.73
CA PHE A 25 16.04 2.76 -2.37
C PHE A 25 16.50 4.11 -1.80
N HIS A 26 16.08 5.23 -2.38
CA HIS A 26 16.45 6.55 -1.86
C HIS A 26 15.68 6.99 -0.62
N THR A 27 14.57 6.33 -0.29
CA THR A 27 13.85 6.57 0.98
C THR A 27 14.54 5.90 2.16
N ILE A 28 15.20 4.75 1.96
CA ILE A 28 15.85 3.99 3.04
C ILE A 28 16.88 4.83 3.83
N PRO A 29 17.84 5.53 3.18
CA PRO A 29 18.81 6.36 3.92
C PRO A 29 18.17 7.48 4.73
N VAL A 30 17.03 8.02 4.27
CA VAL A 30 16.30 9.06 5.02
C VAL A 30 15.74 8.48 6.32
N ILE A 31 15.15 7.28 6.26
CA ILE A 31 14.65 6.57 7.44
C ILE A 31 15.81 6.28 8.41
N GLN A 32 16.93 5.79 7.91
CA GLN A 32 18.11 5.45 8.72
C GLN A 32 18.73 6.68 9.39
N ARG A 33 18.87 7.80 8.68
CA ARG A 33 19.35 9.06 9.25
C ARG A 33 18.43 9.63 10.32
N ALA A 34 17.13 9.33 10.25
CA ALA A 34 16.17 9.68 11.28
C ALA A 34 16.18 8.72 12.49
N GLY A 35 17.11 7.76 12.55
CA GLY A 35 17.24 6.78 13.63
C GLY A 35 16.34 5.54 13.46
N GLY A 36 15.69 5.39 12.31
CA GLY A 36 14.86 4.22 12.00
C GLY A 36 15.65 3.06 11.38
N ALA A 37 14.99 1.91 11.25
CA ALA A 37 15.52 0.73 10.56
C ALA A 37 14.54 0.23 9.49
N VAL A 38 15.07 -0.36 8.43
CA VAL A 38 14.30 -1.02 7.37
C VAL A 38 14.75 -2.48 7.30
N LEU A 39 13.83 -3.39 7.64
CA LEU A 39 14.12 -4.82 7.70
C LEU A 39 13.47 -5.51 6.49
N THR A 40 14.29 -6.14 5.65
CA THR A 40 13.83 -6.98 4.53
C THR A 40 13.94 -8.45 4.92
N GLY A 41 13.22 -9.33 4.21
CA GLY A 41 13.18 -10.76 4.56
C GLY A 41 12.52 -11.07 5.92
N ALA A 42 11.88 -10.07 6.54
CA ALA A 42 11.21 -10.17 7.83
C ALA A 42 9.68 -10.14 7.65
N ALA A 43 9.11 -11.22 7.11
CA ALA A 43 7.69 -11.29 6.85
C ALA A 43 6.89 -11.28 8.16
N VAL A 44 6.01 -10.28 8.34
CA VAL A 44 5.11 -10.20 9.50
C VAL A 44 4.06 -11.31 9.41
N GLN A 45 3.93 -12.10 10.48
CA GLN A 45 2.99 -13.20 10.59
C GLN A 45 1.72 -12.80 11.35
N SER A 46 1.87 -12.02 12.41
CA SER A 46 0.74 -11.53 13.19
C SER A 46 1.04 -10.22 13.93
N VAL A 47 -0.02 -9.49 14.26
CA VAL A 47 -0.02 -8.37 15.21
C VAL A 47 -0.24 -8.94 16.60
N ILE A 48 0.58 -8.51 17.56
CA ILE A 48 0.46 -8.90 18.96
C ILE A 48 -0.51 -7.91 19.64
N LEU A 49 -1.50 -8.47 20.34
CA LEU A 49 -2.45 -7.70 21.14
C LEU A 49 -2.21 -7.98 22.63
N ASP A 50 -2.35 -6.96 23.46
CA ASP A 50 -2.38 -7.13 24.92
C ASP A 50 -3.72 -7.66 25.42
N SER A 51 -3.84 -7.88 26.74
CA SER A 51 -5.07 -8.37 27.38
C SER A 51 -6.27 -7.42 27.23
N ALA A 52 -6.02 -6.13 26.98
CA ALA A 52 -7.06 -5.13 26.71
C ALA A 52 -7.43 -5.04 25.21
N GLY A 53 -6.79 -5.84 24.35
CA GLY A 53 -7.04 -5.86 22.91
C GLY A 53 -6.33 -4.73 22.14
N LYS A 54 -5.34 -4.07 22.73
CA LYS A 54 -4.53 -3.01 22.10
C LYS A 54 -3.31 -3.62 21.42
N ALA A 55 -2.96 -3.09 20.24
CA ALA A 55 -1.76 -3.52 19.54
C ALA A 55 -0.48 -3.09 20.27
N CYS A 56 0.41 -4.05 20.52
CA CYS A 56 1.63 -3.85 21.30
C CYS A 56 2.89 -4.44 20.64
N GLY A 57 2.78 -4.95 19.41
CA GLY A 57 3.92 -5.48 18.67
C GLY A 57 3.51 -6.28 17.44
N VAL A 58 4.50 -6.94 16.84
CA VAL A 58 4.31 -7.87 15.72
C VAL A 58 5.21 -9.10 15.89
N THR A 59 4.73 -10.25 15.43
CA THR A 59 5.55 -11.45 15.26
C THR A 59 6.03 -11.49 13.81
N VAL A 60 7.34 -11.58 13.62
CA VAL A 60 7.99 -11.65 12.30
C VAL A 60 8.66 -13.01 12.11
N LYS A 61 8.66 -13.49 10.87
CA LYS A 61 9.40 -14.68 10.47
C LYS A 61 10.79 -14.27 9.97
N LYS A 62 11.84 -14.79 10.60
CA LYS A 62 13.24 -14.64 10.21
C LYS A 62 13.80 -16.02 9.85
N GLY A 63 13.86 -16.32 8.55
CA GLY A 63 14.18 -17.68 8.10
C GLY A 63 13.12 -18.68 8.55
N GLN A 64 13.48 -19.61 9.44
CA GLN A 64 12.53 -20.56 10.04
C GLN A 64 12.01 -20.12 11.41
N GLU A 65 12.63 -19.11 12.04
CA GLU A 65 12.31 -18.68 13.39
C GLU A 65 11.19 -17.62 13.40
N LEU A 66 10.42 -17.61 14.48
CA LEU A 66 9.47 -16.54 14.80
C LEU A 66 10.05 -15.67 15.90
N VAL A 67 10.11 -14.37 15.64
CA VAL A 67 10.66 -13.36 16.56
C VAL A 67 9.59 -12.32 16.85
N ASN A 68 9.42 -11.95 18.12
CA ASN A 68 8.50 -10.89 18.51
C ASN A 68 9.23 -9.55 18.59
N ILE A 69 8.65 -8.53 17.96
CA ILE A 69 9.12 -7.14 18.02
C ILE A 69 8.01 -6.33 18.69
N TYR A 70 8.27 -5.84 19.90
CA TYR A 70 7.33 -5.05 20.66
C TYR A 70 7.43 -3.57 20.31
N CYS A 71 6.29 -2.91 20.16
CA CYS A 71 6.21 -1.49 19.88
C CYS A 71 4.90 -0.89 20.39
N PRO A 72 4.89 0.39 20.79
CA PRO A 72 3.69 1.02 21.30
C PRO A 72 2.65 1.26 20.19
N ILE A 73 3.05 1.34 18.92
CA ILE A 73 2.18 1.65 17.78
C ILE A 73 2.54 0.73 16.61
N VAL A 74 1.52 0.17 15.98
CA VAL A 74 1.64 -0.62 14.74
C VAL A 74 0.95 0.14 13.61
N ILE A 75 1.65 0.33 12.48
CA ILE A 75 1.09 0.91 11.26
C ILE A 75 1.12 -0.16 10.18
N SER A 76 -0.04 -0.59 9.70
CA SER A 76 -0.13 -1.59 8.63
C SER A 76 -0.31 -0.93 7.26
N ASN A 77 0.64 -1.20 6.38
CA ASN A 77 0.53 -0.94 4.94
C ASN A 77 0.33 -2.24 4.13
N ALA A 78 -0.02 -3.36 4.78
CA ALA A 78 -0.20 -4.66 4.12
C ALA A 78 -1.49 -4.74 3.29
N GLY A 79 -2.30 -3.67 3.29
CA GLY A 79 -3.64 -3.64 2.75
C GLY A 79 -4.68 -4.10 3.76
N LEU A 80 -5.92 -3.66 3.54
CA LEU A 80 -7.03 -3.83 4.47
C LEU A 80 -7.30 -5.31 4.76
N PHE A 81 -7.50 -6.09 3.70
CA PHE A 81 -7.85 -7.50 3.82
C PHE A 81 -6.74 -8.33 4.46
N ASN A 82 -5.48 -8.09 4.11
CA ASN A 82 -4.37 -8.83 4.70
C ASN A 82 -4.26 -8.55 6.19
N THR A 83 -4.37 -7.28 6.57
CA THR A 83 -4.32 -6.88 7.98
C THR A 83 -5.41 -7.58 8.79
N TYR A 84 -6.68 -7.40 8.42
CA TYR A 84 -7.78 -7.90 9.23
C TYR A 84 -8.02 -9.41 9.12
N LYS A 85 -7.73 -10.02 7.96
CA LYS A 85 -8.01 -11.44 7.73
C LYS A 85 -6.86 -12.35 8.11
N HIS A 86 -5.62 -11.87 7.98
CA HIS A 86 -4.44 -12.73 8.08
C HIS A 86 -3.51 -12.30 9.22
N LEU A 87 -3.27 -11.00 9.42
CA LEU A 87 -2.32 -10.52 10.42
C LEU A 87 -2.93 -10.36 11.83
N LEU A 88 -4.23 -10.13 11.95
CA LEU A 88 -4.86 -10.09 13.28
C LEU A 88 -5.02 -11.51 13.86
N PRO A 89 -4.88 -11.68 15.19
CA PRO A 89 -5.22 -12.93 15.86
C PRO A 89 -6.72 -13.20 15.75
N GLU A 90 -7.11 -14.49 15.76
CA GLU A 90 -8.47 -14.92 15.41
C GLU A 90 -9.57 -14.28 16.25
N ASN A 91 -9.30 -14.08 17.55
CA ASN A 91 -10.21 -13.41 18.48
C ASN A 91 -10.52 -11.95 18.09
N ALA A 92 -9.62 -11.26 17.40
CA ALA A 92 -9.79 -9.87 16.99
C ALA A 92 -10.33 -9.70 15.55
N ARG A 93 -10.44 -10.77 14.77
CA ARG A 93 -10.92 -10.72 13.37
C ARG A 93 -12.41 -10.39 13.24
N TYR A 94 -13.19 -10.52 14.31
CA TYR A 94 -14.65 -10.34 14.31
C TYR A 94 -15.12 -8.96 14.80
N LEU A 95 -14.22 -8.00 15.01
CA LEU A 95 -14.60 -6.67 15.48
C LEU A 95 -15.61 -6.00 14.53
N PRO A 96 -16.62 -5.27 15.05
CA PRO A 96 -17.77 -4.81 14.28
C PRO A 96 -17.42 -4.02 13.01
N GLY A 97 -16.32 -3.26 13.02
CA GLY A 97 -15.83 -2.53 11.84
C GLY A 97 -15.45 -3.43 10.66
N TRP A 98 -14.96 -4.65 10.91
CA TRP A 98 -14.60 -5.61 9.86
C TRP A 98 -15.81 -6.13 9.10
N ARG A 99 -16.94 -6.42 9.76
CA ARG A 99 -18.16 -6.91 9.08
C ARG A 99 -18.66 -5.94 8.01
N THR A 100 -18.57 -4.64 8.28
CA THR A 100 -18.92 -3.58 7.33
C THR A 100 -17.92 -3.51 6.17
N MET A 101 -16.61 -3.67 6.46
CA MET A 101 -15.55 -3.61 5.46
C MET A 101 -15.42 -4.87 4.58
N SER A 102 -15.73 -6.04 5.13
CA SER A 102 -15.70 -7.33 4.42
C SER A 102 -16.82 -7.47 3.37
N ARG A 103 -17.84 -6.59 3.44
CA ARG A 103 -18.82 -6.43 2.35
C ARG A 103 -18.21 -5.80 1.10
N CYS A 104 -17.10 -5.07 1.20
CA CYS A 104 -16.43 -4.50 0.02
C CYS A 104 -16.07 -5.64 -0.96
N PRO A 105 -16.71 -5.70 -2.15
CA PRO A 105 -16.62 -6.86 -3.00
C PRO A 105 -15.18 -7.03 -3.46
N GLN A 106 -14.60 -8.20 -3.29
CA GLN A 106 -13.47 -8.55 -4.14
C GLN A 106 -14.08 -9.15 -5.39
N LYS A 107 -13.95 -8.47 -6.54
CA LYS A 107 -14.36 -9.08 -7.82
C LYS A 107 -13.35 -10.16 -8.20
N ARG A 108 -13.82 -11.29 -8.70
CA ARG A 108 -12.94 -12.39 -9.11
C ARG A 108 -12.39 -11.98 -10.47
N LEU A 109 -11.09 -11.71 -10.56
CA LEU A 109 -10.44 -11.76 -11.87
C LEU A 109 -10.67 -13.17 -12.40
N ARG A 110 -11.37 -13.29 -13.53
CA ARG A 110 -11.53 -14.58 -14.21
C ARG A 110 -10.11 -15.14 -14.40
N ARG A 111 -9.90 -16.41 -14.07
CA ARG A 111 -8.72 -17.16 -14.52
C ARG A 111 -8.84 -17.29 -16.04
N THR A 112 -8.57 -16.22 -16.76
CA THR A 112 -8.16 -16.38 -18.15
C THR A 112 -6.78 -17.00 -18.08
N SER A 113 -6.64 -18.21 -18.62
CA SER A 113 -5.35 -18.76 -19.01
C SER A 113 -4.76 -17.82 -20.07
N LEU A 114 -4.22 -16.70 -19.61
CA LEU A 114 -3.66 -15.67 -20.48
C LEU A 114 -2.41 -16.16 -21.20
N SER A 115 -1.80 -17.27 -20.77
CA SER A 115 -0.69 -17.88 -21.52
C SER A 115 -1.14 -18.50 -22.83
N SER A 116 -2.33 -19.09 -22.93
CA SER A 116 -2.81 -19.73 -24.18
C SER A 116 -3.79 -18.87 -24.99
N SER A 117 -4.50 -17.93 -24.36
CA SER A 117 -5.50 -17.07 -25.02
C SER A 117 -5.00 -15.67 -25.41
N LEU A 118 -3.88 -15.19 -24.86
CA LEU A 118 -3.20 -13.98 -25.38
C LEU A 118 -2.16 -14.31 -26.44
N LEU A 119 -1.79 -15.56 -26.70
CA LEU A 119 -0.90 -15.84 -27.83
C LEU A 119 -1.49 -15.41 -29.19
N PRO A 120 -2.80 -15.58 -29.47
CA PRO A 120 -3.39 -15.07 -30.72
C PRO A 120 -3.86 -13.61 -30.67
N HIS A 121 -4.00 -13.01 -29.46
CA HIS A 121 -4.52 -11.64 -29.26
C HIS A 121 -3.61 -10.72 -28.43
N GLN A 122 -2.34 -11.07 -28.22
CA GLN A 122 -1.33 -10.01 -28.16
C GLN A 122 -1.63 -9.17 -29.40
N PRO A 123 -1.77 -7.83 -29.29
CA PRO A 123 -1.58 -7.05 -30.49
C PRO A 123 -0.28 -7.59 -31.04
N ARG A 124 -0.30 -8.15 -32.25
CA ARG A 124 0.90 -8.15 -33.08
C ARG A 124 1.16 -6.67 -33.23
N ILE A 125 1.76 -6.05 -32.21
CA ILE A 125 2.63 -4.91 -32.36
C ILE A 125 3.49 -5.42 -33.50
N PRO A 126 3.42 -4.82 -34.69
CA PRO A 126 4.34 -5.19 -35.74
C PRO A 126 5.71 -4.80 -35.19
N LEU A 127 6.31 -5.70 -34.41
CA LEU A 127 7.72 -5.75 -34.14
C LEU A 127 8.25 -6.02 -35.53
N GLY A 128 8.53 -4.96 -36.29
CA GLY A 128 9.10 -5.09 -37.62
C GLY A 128 10.48 -5.74 -37.47
N ARG A 129 11.55 -4.99 -37.68
CA ARG A 129 12.91 -5.50 -37.50
C ARG A 129 13.29 -5.84 -36.04
N THR A 130 12.41 -5.65 -35.07
CA THR A 130 12.69 -5.79 -33.63
C THR A 130 12.50 -7.20 -33.07
N GLY A 131 11.81 -8.11 -33.75
CA GLY A 131 11.59 -9.48 -33.25
C GLY A 131 12.90 -10.27 -33.06
N SER A 132 13.91 -10.02 -33.92
CA SER A 132 15.25 -10.60 -33.82
C SER A 132 16.19 -9.83 -32.87
N GLN A 133 15.71 -8.76 -32.24
CA GLN A 133 16.48 -7.92 -31.31
C GLN A 133 15.99 -8.02 -29.86
N VAL A 134 14.97 -8.84 -29.59
CA VAL A 134 14.52 -9.10 -28.20
C VAL A 134 15.40 -10.17 -27.60
N GLU A 135 16.36 -9.76 -26.78
CA GLU A 135 17.23 -10.67 -26.02
C GLU A 135 16.46 -11.36 -24.87
N SER A 136 15.57 -10.63 -24.19
CA SER A 136 14.73 -11.19 -23.13
C SER A 136 13.43 -10.41 -22.95
N ALA A 137 12.40 -11.09 -22.44
CA ALA A 137 11.11 -10.49 -22.10
C ALA A 137 10.68 -10.96 -20.69
N VAL A 138 10.26 -10.01 -19.85
CA VAL A 138 9.74 -10.27 -18.50
C VAL A 138 8.34 -9.68 -18.40
N GLY A 139 7.38 -10.49 -17.94
CA GLY A 139 5.98 -10.12 -17.83
C GLY A 139 5.47 -10.14 -16.39
N GLY A 140 4.61 -9.18 -16.04
CA GLY A 140 3.86 -9.17 -14.78
C GLY A 140 2.47 -9.78 -14.95
N SER A 141 2.00 -10.54 -13.96
CA SER A 141 0.64 -11.08 -13.92
C SER A 141 -0.04 -10.80 -12.56
N PRO A 142 -1.35 -11.05 -12.43
CA PRO A 142 -2.00 -11.03 -11.11
C PRO A 142 -1.37 -12.02 -10.11
N LEU A 143 -0.73 -13.11 -10.57
CA LEU A 143 0.00 -14.02 -9.70
C LEU A 143 1.26 -13.36 -9.14
N THR A 144 1.96 -12.56 -9.96
CA THR A 144 3.11 -11.76 -9.54
C THR A 144 2.73 -10.80 -8.39
N HIS A 145 1.60 -10.11 -8.51
CA HIS A 145 1.11 -9.19 -7.46
C HIS A 145 0.75 -9.93 -6.16
N ARG A 146 0.17 -11.12 -6.28
CA ARG A 146 -0.13 -11.95 -5.11
C ARG A 146 1.14 -12.43 -4.42
N PHE A 147 2.15 -12.84 -5.19
CA PHE A 147 3.42 -13.34 -4.68
C PHE A 147 4.22 -12.25 -3.96
N TYR A 148 4.42 -11.08 -4.59
CA TYR A 148 5.29 -10.04 -4.04
C TYR A 148 4.60 -9.13 -3.02
N LEU A 149 3.31 -8.82 -3.21
CA LEU A 149 2.60 -7.83 -2.38
C LEU A 149 1.55 -8.47 -1.46
N GLY A 150 1.37 -9.79 -1.51
CA GLY A 150 0.26 -10.47 -0.83
C GLY A 150 -1.12 -9.97 -1.30
N SER A 151 -1.21 -9.32 -2.46
CA SER A 151 -2.42 -8.61 -2.86
C SER A 151 -3.58 -9.60 -3.11
N PRO A 152 -4.74 -9.43 -2.44
CA PRO A 152 -5.87 -10.32 -2.64
C PRO A 152 -6.26 -10.40 -4.11
N ARG A 153 -6.36 -11.63 -4.63
CA ARG A 153 -6.68 -11.92 -6.04
C ARG A 153 -5.72 -11.32 -7.07
N GLY A 154 -4.58 -10.77 -6.65
CA GLY A 154 -3.61 -10.12 -7.53
C GLY A 154 -4.00 -8.68 -7.91
N ALA A 155 -4.84 -8.02 -7.13
CA ALA A 155 -5.25 -6.65 -7.39
C ALA A 155 -4.07 -5.68 -7.28
N CYS A 156 -3.86 -4.85 -8.30
CA CYS A 156 -2.80 -3.83 -8.30
C CYS A 156 -3.16 -2.56 -7.51
N TYR A 157 -4.44 -2.33 -7.25
CA TYR A 157 -4.94 -1.09 -6.64
C TYR A 157 -5.70 -1.29 -5.33
N GLY A 158 -5.46 -2.40 -4.64
CA GLY A 158 -6.04 -2.71 -3.33
C GLY A 158 -7.48 -3.18 -3.42
N ALA A 159 -8.28 -2.79 -2.43
CA ALA A 159 -9.70 -3.10 -2.38
C ALA A 159 -10.45 -2.55 -3.61
N THR A 160 -11.45 -3.30 -4.07
CA THR A 160 -12.21 -2.95 -5.26
C THR A 160 -12.85 -1.57 -5.10
N ARG A 161 -12.87 -0.82 -6.19
CA ARG A 161 -13.51 0.49 -6.28
C ARG A 161 -14.79 0.36 -7.09
N ASP A 162 -15.86 -0.02 -6.40
CA ASP A 162 -17.23 0.02 -6.90
C ASP A 162 -18.08 0.98 -6.05
N LEU A 163 -19.36 1.10 -6.39
CA LEU A 163 -20.29 1.98 -5.68
C LEU A 163 -20.44 1.59 -4.20
N GLU A 164 -20.24 0.32 -3.85
CA GLU A 164 -20.31 -0.11 -2.44
C GLU A 164 -19.19 0.51 -1.60
N ARG A 165 -18.02 0.74 -2.18
CA ARG A 165 -16.93 1.48 -1.51
C ARG A 165 -17.33 2.90 -1.13
N LEU A 166 -18.25 3.52 -1.89
CA LEU A 166 -18.73 4.87 -1.65
C LEU A 166 -19.80 4.95 -0.56
N HIS A 167 -20.27 3.80 -0.06
CA HIS A 167 -21.24 3.77 1.02
C HIS A 167 -20.65 4.46 2.27
N PRO A 168 -21.37 5.37 2.95
CA PRO A 168 -20.82 6.17 4.07
C PRO A 168 -20.14 5.34 5.15
N HIS A 169 -20.75 4.21 5.54
CA HIS A 169 -20.16 3.29 6.51
C HIS A 169 -18.84 2.64 6.06
N VAL A 170 -18.68 2.35 4.76
CA VAL A 170 -17.45 1.79 4.22
C VAL A 170 -16.37 2.86 4.18
N ILE A 171 -16.67 4.06 3.66
CA ILE A 171 -15.75 5.20 3.67
C ILE A 171 -15.27 5.51 5.09
N ALA A 172 -16.19 5.57 6.06
CA ALA A 172 -15.87 5.87 7.46
C ALA A 172 -14.94 4.82 8.10
N SER A 173 -14.95 3.59 7.59
CA SER A 173 -14.12 2.48 8.05
C SER A 173 -12.76 2.43 7.35
N LEU A 174 -12.65 3.00 6.14
CA LEU A 174 -11.41 3.11 5.36
C LEU A 174 -10.58 4.34 5.79
N ARG A 175 -10.31 4.46 7.08
CA ARG A 175 -9.53 5.56 7.66
C ARG A 175 -8.24 5.05 8.30
N ALA A 176 -7.36 5.97 8.68
CA ALA A 176 -6.10 5.62 9.32
C ALA A 176 -6.29 4.95 10.68
N GLN A 177 -7.24 5.41 11.50
CA GLN A 177 -7.55 4.81 12.80
C GLN A 177 -8.32 3.50 12.62
N SER A 178 -7.73 2.39 13.06
CA SER A 178 -8.47 1.12 13.16
C SER A 178 -9.34 1.08 14.43
N PRO A 179 -10.31 0.14 14.52
CA PRO A 179 -11.02 -0.14 15.77
C PRO A 179 -10.13 -0.74 16.87
N ILE A 180 -8.92 -1.21 16.54
CA ILE A 180 -7.96 -1.77 17.49
C ILE A 180 -7.07 -0.64 17.99
N PRO A 181 -7.05 -0.35 19.30
CA PRO A 181 -6.19 0.70 19.85
C PRO A 181 -4.73 0.46 19.46
N ASN A 182 -4.05 1.55 19.06
CA ASN A 182 -2.66 1.57 18.62
C ASN A 182 -2.33 0.80 17.32
N LEU A 183 -3.33 0.27 16.63
CA LEU A 183 -3.19 -0.20 15.26
C LEU A 183 -3.74 0.85 14.28
N TYR A 184 -2.91 1.27 13.34
CA TYR A 184 -3.26 2.22 12.28
C TYR A 184 -3.10 1.58 10.91
N LEU A 185 -3.83 2.11 9.94
CA LEU A 185 -3.79 1.71 8.55
C LEU A 185 -3.19 2.84 7.70
N THR A 186 -2.47 2.48 6.66
CA THR A 186 -2.00 3.43 5.64
C THR A 186 -2.06 2.79 4.25
N GLY A 187 -1.73 3.57 3.23
CA GLY A 187 -1.66 3.13 1.85
C GLY A 187 -2.96 3.25 1.08
N GLN A 188 -2.98 2.58 -0.08
CA GLN A 188 -4.00 2.77 -1.12
C GLN A 188 -5.45 2.47 -0.70
N ASP A 189 -5.65 1.66 0.35
CA ASP A 189 -6.99 1.31 0.83
C ASP A 189 -7.60 2.42 1.70
N VAL A 190 -6.79 3.23 2.36
CA VAL A 190 -7.22 4.33 3.26
C VAL A 190 -7.64 5.58 2.48
N PHE A 191 -7.10 5.80 1.28
CA PHE A 191 -7.43 6.99 0.49
C PHE A 191 -7.78 6.62 -0.96
N ILE A 192 -6.80 6.75 -1.86
CA ILE A 192 -6.92 6.36 -3.26
C ILE A 192 -5.67 5.58 -3.68
N CYS A 193 -5.78 4.79 -4.76
CA CYS A 193 -4.65 4.06 -5.31
C CYS A 193 -3.64 4.97 -6.02
N GLY A 194 -2.50 4.37 -6.39
CA GLY A 194 -1.38 5.07 -7.01
C GLY A 194 -0.46 5.76 -6.00
N LEU A 195 0.67 6.24 -6.50
CA LEU A 195 1.74 6.80 -5.68
C LEU A 195 1.28 8.02 -4.88
N VAL A 196 0.65 8.99 -5.53
CA VAL A 196 0.15 10.21 -4.87
C VAL A 196 -0.90 9.86 -3.82
N GLY A 197 -1.83 8.96 -4.14
CA GLY A 197 -2.85 8.51 -3.19
C GLY A 197 -2.27 7.86 -1.94
N THR A 198 -1.23 7.05 -2.12
CA THR A 198 -0.51 6.37 -1.04
C THR A 198 0.27 7.37 -0.17
N LEU A 199 0.91 8.37 -0.77
CA LEU A 199 1.59 9.45 -0.03
C LEU A 199 0.61 10.29 0.80
N GLN A 200 -0.55 10.62 0.26
CA GLN A 200 -1.61 11.34 0.99
C GLN A 200 -2.16 10.49 2.15
N ALA A 201 -2.35 9.18 1.94
CA ALA A 201 -2.73 8.26 3.02
C ALA A 201 -1.68 8.22 4.13
N ALA A 202 -0.39 8.19 3.79
CA ALA A 202 0.70 8.22 4.76
C ALA A 202 0.72 9.52 5.57
N LEU A 203 0.47 10.67 4.93
CA LEU A 203 0.36 11.97 5.61
C LEU A 203 -0.85 12.03 6.55
N LEU A 204 -2.01 11.51 6.13
CA LEU A 204 -3.20 11.42 6.99
C LEU A 204 -2.97 10.51 8.20
N CYS A 205 -2.35 9.35 7.97
CA CYS A 205 -1.99 8.40 9.03
C CYS A 205 -1.00 9.01 10.02
N SER A 206 0.05 9.65 9.52
CA SER A 206 1.06 10.30 10.37
C SER A 206 0.47 11.49 11.14
N SER A 207 -0.41 12.28 10.51
CA SER A 207 -1.13 13.39 11.17
C SER A 207 -2.02 12.90 12.30
N THR A 208 -2.69 11.77 12.08
CA THR A 208 -3.52 11.08 13.06
C THR A 208 -2.71 10.61 14.27
N ILE A 209 -1.57 9.95 14.03
CA ILE A 209 -0.72 9.39 15.08
C ILE A 209 -0.09 10.51 15.91
N LEU A 210 0.42 11.55 15.23
CA LEU A 210 1.07 12.69 15.87
C LEU A 210 0.10 13.74 16.42
N ARG A 211 -1.21 13.56 16.19
CA ARG A 211 -2.28 14.51 16.55
C ARG A 211 -2.00 15.96 16.08
N ARG A 212 -1.44 16.11 14.88
CA ARG A 212 -1.11 17.40 14.27
C ARG A 212 -1.36 17.40 12.77
N ASN A 213 -1.60 18.57 12.19
CA ASN A 213 -1.83 18.69 10.75
C ASN A 213 -0.52 18.80 9.97
N LEU A 214 0.00 17.66 9.48
CA LEU A 214 1.26 17.64 8.73
C LEU A 214 1.18 18.37 7.39
N TYR A 215 0.00 18.56 6.81
CA TYR A 215 -0.13 19.36 5.58
C TYR A 215 0.24 20.82 5.84
N LEU A 216 -0.19 21.37 6.97
CA LEU A 216 0.18 22.72 7.38
C LEU A 216 1.67 22.79 7.73
N ASP A 217 2.21 21.77 8.39
CA ASP A 217 3.64 21.72 8.71
C ASP A 217 4.51 21.70 7.44
N LEU A 218 4.14 20.90 6.44
CA LEU A 218 4.81 20.86 5.13
C LEU A 218 4.69 22.19 4.38
N LYS A 219 3.52 22.83 4.41
CA LYS A 219 3.34 24.15 3.81
C LYS A 219 4.26 25.19 4.47
N LYS A 220 4.31 25.23 5.81
CA LYS A 220 5.21 26.11 6.58
C LYS A 220 6.68 25.83 6.25
N LEU A 221 7.07 24.56 6.17
CA LEU A 221 8.43 24.15 5.82
C LEU A 221 8.79 24.62 4.40
N SER A 222 7.91 24.42 3.43
CA SER A 222 8.10 24.88 2.05
C SER A 222 8.30 26.39 1.97
N SER A 223 7.51 27.17 2.72
CA SER A 223 7.66 28.63 2.78
C SER A 223 9.01 29.05 3.37
N ARG A 224 9.49 28.37 4.41
CA ARG A 224 10.82 28.63 5.01
C ARG A 224 11.96 28.31 4.04
N ILE A 225 11.89 27.18 3.36
CA ILE A 225 12.90 26.78 2.37
C ILE A 225 12.94 27.78 1.21
N GLN A 226 11.78 28.25 0.75
CA GLN A 226 11.73 29.25 -0.32
C GLN A 226 12.32 30.59 0.14
N ALA A 227 12.06 31.01 1.38
CA ALA A 227 12.63 32.23 1.95
C ALA A 227 14.16 32.16 2.15
N GLN A 228 14.75 30.97 2.27
CA GLN A 228 16.21 30.78 2.36
C GLN A 228 16.91 30.76 0.99
N LYS A 229 16.15 30.55 -0.10
CA LYS A 229 16.68 30.54 -1.47
C LYS A 229 16.68 31.91 -2.14
N ASN A 230 15.95 32.86 -1.56
CA ASN A 230 15.87 34.27 -1.97
C ASN A 230 16.77 35.10 -1.04
#